data_AF-A0A958J2X3-F1
#
_entry.id   AF-A0A958J2X3-F1
#
_cell.length_a   1.000
_cell.length_b   1.000
_cell.length_c   1.000
_cell.angle_alpha   90.00
_cell.angle_beta   90.00
_cell.angle_gamma   90.00
#
_symmetry.space_group_name_H-M   'P 1'
#
loop_
_entity.id
_entity.type
_entity.pdbx_description
1 polymer ?
#
loop_
_entity_poly.entity_id
_entity_poly.type
_entity_poly.pdbx_seq_one_letter_code
_entity_poly.pdbx_strand_id
1 'polypeptide(L)' 'MYIYQCTIKKKELERKLRKLGWSLLRQGGRHEIWTNGNVEEPVPRHPEINELLAKKILKKAQQHPGEK' A
#
# COMPACT_ATOMS: atom_id res chain seq x y z
N MET A 1 7.50 12.37 25.17
CA MET A 1 6.42 12.19 24.17
C MET A 1 6.91 11.21 23.11
N TYR A 2 6.92 9.91 23.42
CA TYR A 2 7.37 8.89 22.48
C TYR A 2 6.17 8.45 21.65
N ILE A 3 6.05 8.99 20.44
CA ILE A 3 5.08 8.50 19.46
C ILE A 3 5.69 7.20 18.93
N TYR A 4 5.30 6.07 19.50
CA TYR A 4 5.69 4.75 19.01
C TYR A 4 5.27 4.67 17.53
N GLN A 5 6.23 4.78 16.62
CA GLN A 5 6.00 4.48 15.21
C GLN A 5 5.85 2.97 15.11
N CYS A 6 4.60 2.49 15.15
CA CYS A 6 4.32 1.11 14.81
C CYS A 6 4.52 0.98 13.29
N THR A 7 5.61 0.33 12.89
CA THR A 7 6.01 0.18 11.49
C THR A 7 5.65 -1.21 10.96
N ILE A 8 4.87 -1.28 9.89
CA ILE A 8 4.58 -2.52 9.16
C ILE A 8 5.64 -2.75 8.08
N LYS A 9 6.05 -4.00 7.88
CA LYS A 9 6.94 -4.37 6.78
C LYS A 9 6.22 -4.19 5.45
N LYS A 10 6.85 -3.50 4.49
CA LYS A 10 6.33 -3.30 3.13
C LYS A 10 5.76 -4.58 2.51
N LYS A 11 6.48 -5.70 2.65
CA LYS A 11 6.08 -7.01 2.12
C LYS A 11 4.71 -7.49 2.62
N GLU A 12 4.33 -7.15 3.86
CA GLU A 12 3.01 -7.48 4.38
C GLU A 12 1.91 -6.62 3.77
N LEU A 13 2.18 -5.32 3.59
CA LEU A 13 1.26 -4.41 2.90
C LEU A 13 1.02 -4.87 1.46
N GLU A 14 2.08 -5.20 0.72
CA GLU A 14 1.98 -5.70 -0.66
C GLU A 14 1.16 -6.99 -0.75
N ARG A 15 1.37 -7.94 0.18
CA ARG A 15 0.58 -9.19 0.23
C ARG A 15 -0.91 -8.92 0.40
N LYS A 16 -1.27 -7.97 1.27
CA LYS A 16 -2.67 -7.57 1.48
C LYS A 16 -3.25 -6.86 0.26
N LEU A 17 -2.48 -5.98 -0.38
CA LEU A 17 -2.88 -5.32 -1.63
C LEU A 17 -3.13 -6.32 -2.76
N ARG A 18 -2.21 -7.27 -2.99
CA ARG A 18 -2.38 -8.32 -4.01
C ARG A 18 -3.62 -9.19 -3.76
N LYS A 19 -3.96 -9.48 -2.49
CA LYS A 19 -5.20 -10.19 -2.14
C LYS A 19 -6.47 -9.43 -2.52
N LEU A 20 -6.41 -8.10 -2.54
CA LEU A 20 -7.51 -7.20 -2.92
C LEU A 20 -7.60 -6.96 -4.44
N GLY A 21 -6.77 -7.64 -5.25
CA GLY A 21 -6.72 -7.43 -6.71
C GLY A 21 -5.91 -6.21 -7.13
N TRP A 22 -5.11 -5.63 -6.22
CA TRP A 22 -4.22 -4.53 -6.56
C TRP A 22 -2.91 -5.05 -7.16
N SER A 23 -2.46 -4.40 -8.22
CA SER A 23 -1.27 -4.69 -8.98
C SER A 23 -0.29 -3.52 -8.96
N LEU A 24 0.97 -3.81 -9.20
CA LEU A 24 2.01 -2.79 -9.29
C LEU A 24 2.04 -2.26 -10.72
N LEU A 25 1.70 -0.99 -10.92
CA LEU A 25 1.67 -0.37 -12.24
C LEU A 25 3.07 0.06 -12.68
N ARG A 26 3.77 0.81 -11.83
CA ARG A 26 5.10 1.36 -12.13
C ARG A 26 5.92 1.56 -10.87
N GLN A 27 7.21 1.24 -10.97
CA GLN A 27 8.18 1.51 -9.91
C GLN A 27 8.99 2.74 -10.31
N GLY A 28 8.79 3.86 -9.60
CA GLY A 28 9.68 5.01 -9.69
C GLY A 28 10.89 4.86 -8.78
N GLY A 29 11.87 5.76 -8.92
CA GLY A 29 13.07 5.75 -8.07
C GLY A 29 12.79 5.94 -6.58
N ARG A 30 11.78 6.75 -6.23
CA ARG A 30 11.43 7.08 -4.83
C ARG A 30 10.17 6.37 -4.32
N HIS A 31 9.12 6.27 -5.14
CA HIS A 31 7.84 5.64 -4.77
C HIS A 31 7.39 4.63 -5.86
N GLU A 32 6.60 3.64 -5.45
CA GLU A 32 5.97 2.65 -6.31
C GLU A 32 4.49 2.99 -6.47
N ILE A 33 3.95 2.94 -7.69
CA ILE A 33 2.53 3.22 -7.95
C ILE A 33 1.80 1.89 -8.05
N TRP A 34 0.82 1.71 -7.17
CA TRP A 34 -0.08 0.56 -7.14
C TRP A 34 -1.43 0.95 -7.72
N THR A 35 -2.01 0.08 -8.53
CA THR A 35 -3.33 0.27 -9.12
C THR A 35 -4.16 -0.99 -9.05
N ASN A 36 -5.47 -0.82 -8.91
CA ASN A 36 -6.47 -1.87 -9.09
C ASN A 36 -7.18 -1.78 -10.45
N GLY A 37 -6.70 -0.93 -11.36
CA GLY A 37 -7.33 -0.63 -12.65
C GLY A 37 -8.24 0.60 -12.65
N ASN A 38 -8.76 1.01 -11.47
CA ASN A 38 -9.64 2.16 -11.31
C ASN A 38 -9.02 3.31 -10.50
N VAL A 39 -8.13 2.98 -9.57
CA VAL A 39 -7.50 3.90 -8.63
C VAL A 39 -6.00 3.66 -8.63
N GLU A 40 -5.22 4.72 -8.55
CA GLU A 40 -3.77 4.68 -8.42
C GLU A 40 -3.35 5.27 -7.07
N GLU A 41 -2.52 4.55 -6.31
CA GLU A 41 -1.99 5.03 -5.04
C GLU A 41 -0.44 4.87 -5.00
N PRO A 42 0.30 5.95 -4.65
CA PRO A 42 1.73 5.88 -4.46
C PRO A 42 2.05 5.23 -3.10
N VAL A 43 2.71 4.08 -3.14
CA VAL A 43 3.26 3.37 -1.98
C VAL A 43 4.75 3.68 -1.87
N PRO A 44 5.23 4.16 -0.72
CA PRO A 44 6.65 4.45 -0.55
C PRO A 44 7.49 3.16 -0.53
N ARG A 45 8.74 3.24 -1.01
CA ARG A 45 9.61 2.06 -1.18
C ARG A 45 10.29 1.60 0.12
N HIS A 46 10.28 2.42 1.17
CA HIS A 46 11.01 2.09 2.39
C HIS A 46 10.48 0.82 3.05
N PRO A 47 11.35 -0.01 3.65
CA PRO A 47 10.98 -1.30 4.22
C PRO A 47 10.01 -1.18 5.41
N GLU A 48 10.05 -0.05 6.11
CA GLU A 48 9.26 0.24 7.31
C GLU A 48 8.19 1.28 7.03
N ILE A 49 6.97 0.86 6.76
CA ILE A 49 5.85 1.78 6.48
C ILE A 49 5.12 2.06 7.78
N ASN A 50 4.73 3.32 8.02
CA ASN A 50 3.90 3.65 9.18
C ASN A 50 2.56 2.88 9.08
N GLU A 51 2.21 2.13 10.13
CA GLU A 51 1.01 1.31 10.17
C GLU A 51 -0.27 2.13 9.90
N LEU A 52 -0.32 3.38 10.35
CA LEU A 52 -1.45 4.28 10.08
C LEU A 52 -1.60 4.57 8.59
N LEU A 53 -0.48 4.80 7.89
CA LEU A 53 -0.47 5.01 6.45
C LEU A 53 -0.90 3.73 5.72
N ALA A 54 -0.33 2.59 6.10
CA ALA A 54 -0.67 1.30 5.54
C ALA A 54 -2.17 0.96 5.74
N LYS A 55 -2.73 1.22 6.92
CA LYS A 55 -4.16 1.04 7.20
C LYS A 55 -5.04 1.93 6.32
N LYS A 56 -4.65 3.19 6.12
CA LYS A 56 -5.37 4.10 5.21
C LYS A 56 -5.36 3.59 3.77
N ILE A 57 -4.21 3.15 3.27
CA ILE A 57 -4.07 2.57 1.93
C ILE A 57 -4.92 1.31 1.81
N LEU A 58 -4.88 0.41 2.80
CA LEU A 58 -5.69 -0.82 2.80
C LEU A 58 -7.19 -0.54 2.88
N LYS A 59 -7.61 0.49 3.61
CA LYS A 59 -9.02 0.88 3.69
C LYS A 59 -9.52 1.40 2.34
N LYS A 60 -8.73 2.25 1.66
CA LYS A 60 -9.01 2.66 0.28
C LYS A 60 -9.08 1.45 -0.66
N ALA A 61 -8.12 0.53 -0.54
CA ALA A 61 -8.06 -0.67 -1.36
C ALA A 61 -9.24 -1.63 -1.15
N GLN A 62 -9.81 -1.66 0.06
CA GLN A 62 -11.03 -2.42 0.34
C GLN A 62 -12.29 -1.74 -0.23
N GLN A 63 -12.32 -0.41 -0.30
CA GLN A 63 -13.45 0.34 -0.87
C GLN A 63 -13.50 0.22 -2.39
N HIS A 64 -12.35 0.07 -3.03
CA HIS A 64 -12.24 -0.17 -4.47
C HIS A 64 -11.58 -1.54 -4.71
N PRO A 65 -12.33 -2.64 -4.62
CA PRO A 65 -11.82 -3.94 -5.02
C PRO A 65 -11.51 -3.93 -6.52
N GLY A 66 -10.37 -4.49 -6.92
CA GLY A 66 -10.10 -4.72 -8.33
C GLY A 66 -10.97 -5.87 -8.82
N GLU A 67 -11.68 -5.70 -9.93
CA GLU A 67 -12.34 -6.80 -10.61
C GLU A 67 -11.26 -7.79 -11.07
N LYS A 68 -11.40 -9.05 -10.66
CA LYS A 68 -10.51 -10.14 -11.06
C LYS A 68 -10.81 -10.59 -12.48
#